data_AF-K0STX5-F1
#
_entry.id   AF-K0STX5-F1
#
_cell.length_a   1.000
_cell.length_b   1.000
_cell.length_c   1.000
_cell.angle_alpha   90.00
_cell.angle_beta   90.00
_cell.angle_gamma   90.00
#
_symmetry.space_group_name_H-M   'P 1'
#
loop_
_entity.id
_entity.type
_entity.pdbx_description
1 polymer ?
#
loop_
_entity_poly.entity_id
_entity_poly.type
_entity_poly.pdbx_seq_one_letter_code
_entity_poly.pdbx_strand_id
1 'polypeptide(L)'
;MKHDFSDFSSSSIFTALYAQGVKSHMYGIVKAMGVLKDESEDIVEYTDAYEEFQAYLYAAEGAAYQSLFAEHSSAKSTPESLVKLAKGDILQMRENMKKMAGQLGI
;
A
#
# COMPACT_ATOMS: atom_id res chain seq x y z
N MET A 1 18.75 21.02 -20.50
CA MET A 1 19.69 20.01 -19.99
C MET A 1 18.87 18.75 -19.77
N LYS A 2 19.10 17.68 -20.55
CA LYS A 2 18.39 16.41 -20.41
C LYS A 2 18.98 15.71 -19.19
N HIS A 3 18.20 15.49 -18.14
CA HIS A 3 18.68 14.72 -16.99
C HIS A 3 18.75 13.26 -17.42
N ASP A 4 19.99 12.77 -17.52
CA ASP A 4 20.31 11.37 -17.72
C ASP A 4 20.02 10.65 -16.40
N PHE A 5 19.12 9.66 -16.45
CA PHE A 5 18.68 8.88 -15.28
C PHE A 5 19.60 7.68 -15.00
N SER A 6 20.77 7.61 -15.65
CA SER A 6 21.70 6.48 -15.57
C SER A 6 22.52 6.39 -14.28
N ASP A 7 22.52 7.43 -13.43
CA ASP A 7 23.36 7.49 -12.21
C ASP A 7 22.63 7.17 -10.89
N PHE A 8 21.35 6.82 -10.93
CA PHE A 8 20.67 6.33 -9.73
C PHE A 8 21.01 4.86 -9.50
N SER A 9 22.18 4.62 -8.89
CA SER A 9 22.44 3.32 -8.27
C SER A 9 21.28 2.97 -7.35
N SER A 10 20.84 1.72 -7.32
CA SER A 10 19.70 1.27 -6.52
C SER A 10 19.82 1.72 -5.05
N SER A 11 21.04 1.94 -4.55
CA SER A 11 21.37 2.46 -3.22
C SER A 11 20.99 3.94 -2.99
N SER A 12 21.06 4.82 -3.99
CA SER A 12 20.69 6.24 -3.84
C SER A 12 19.18 6.45 -3.89
N ILE A 13 18.45 5.64 -4.67
CA ILE A 13 16.98 5.55 -4.57
C ILE A 13 16.59 4.99 -3.20
N PHE A 14 17.26 3.92 -2.74
CA PHE A 14 17.02 3.34 -1.42
C PHE A 14 17.25 4.35 -0.30
N THR A 15 18.35 5.11 -0.36
CA THR A 15 18.68 6.14 0.63
C THR A 15 17.69 7.30 0.57
N ALA A 16 17.22 7.71 -0.62
CA ALA A 16 16.14 8.70 -0.71
C ALA A 16 14.82 8.19 -0.10
N LEU A 17 14.52 6.90 -0.24
CA LEU A 17 13.33 6.24 0.29
C LEU A 17 13.46 5.76 1.75
N TYR A 18 14.65 5.78 2.37
CA TYR A 18 14.85 5.33 3.77
C TYR A 18 15.44 6.42 4.68
N ALA A 19 16.31 7.30 4.16
CA ALA A 19 16.93 8.38 4.93
C ALA A 19 15.94 9.48 5.32
N GLN A 20 14.76 9.54 4.70
CA GLN A 20 13.64 10.36 5.16
C GLN A 20 12.61 9.55 5.94
N GLY A 21 13.01 8.60 6.80
CA GLY A 21 12.12 7.91 7.76
C GLY A 21 10.71 7.68 7.20
N VAL A 22 10.65 7.03 6.03
CA VAL A 22 9.54 7.22 5.10
C VAL A 22 8.26 6.72 5.74
N LYS A 23 7.46 7.69 6.20
CA LYS A 23 6.03 7.49 6.40
C LYS A 23 5.56 6.83 5.12
N SER A 24 5.05 5.59 5.20
CA SER A 24 4.33 4.97 4.08
C SER A 24 3.48 6.07 3.45
N HIS A 25 3.52 6.22 2.13
CA HIS A 25 2.68 7.22 1.45
C HIS A 25 1.19 7.00 1.79
N MET A 26 0.87 5.82 2.30
CA MET A 26 -0.45 5.39 2.76
C MET A 26 -0.73 5.67 4.24
N TYR A 27 0.25 6.08 5.04
CA TYR A 27 0.07 6.47 6.44
C TYR A 27 -0.99 7.58 6.61
N GLY A 28 -1.01 8.53 5.66
CA GLY A 28 -2.03 9.58 5.63
C GLY A 28 -3.44 9.02 5.44
N ILE A 29 -3.60 7.99 4.60
CA ILE A 29 -4.89 7.36 4.30
C ILE A 29 -5.37 6.53 5.50
N VAL A 30 -4.49 5.72 6.09
CA VAL A 30 -4.79 4.94 7.30
C VAL A 30 -5.23 5.86 8.44
N LYS A 31 -4.51 6.96 8.65
CA LYS A 31 -4.89 7.95 9.68
C LYS A 31 -6.24 8.60 9.39
N ALA A 32 -6.51 8.98 8.14
CA ALA A 32 -7.77 9.59 7.75
C ALA A 32 -8.97 8.65 8.01
N MET A 33 -8.84 7.38 7.61
CA MET A 33 -9.86 6.35 7.87
C MET A 33 -10.06 6.10 9.36
N GLY A 34 -8.99 6.11 10.15
CA GLY A 34 -9.08 6.00 11.61
C GLY A 34 -9.89 7.13 12.26
N VAL A 35 -9.83 8.35 11.72
CA VAL A 35 -10.61 9.49 12.21
C VAL A 35 -12.08 9.39 11.81
N LEU A 36 -12.37 8.93 10.58
CA LEU A 36 -13.73 8.82 10.06
C LEU A 36 -14.56 7.73 10.75
N LYS A 37 -13.91 6.75 11.41
CA LYS A 37 -14.59 5.69 12.16
C LYS A 37 -15.60 6.23 13.18
N ASP A 38 -15.31 7.35 13.84
CA ASP A 38 -16.21 7.91 14.86
C ASP A 38 -17.47 8.55 14.25
N GLU A 39 -17.49 8.78 12.93
CA GLU A 39 -18.62 9.35 12.17
C GLU A 39 -19.50 8.27 11.51
N SER A 40 -19.13 6.99 11.62
CA SER A 40 -19.86 5.91 10.93
C SER A 40 -21.20 5.59 11.59
N GLU A 41 -22.21 5.30 10.76
CA GLU A 41 -23.53 4.82 11.20
C GLU A 41 -23.46 3.40 11.80
N ASP A 42 -22.64 2.52 11.23
CA ASP A 42 -22.28 1.21 11.78
C ASP A 42 -20.78 1.10 12.02
N ILE A 43 -20.38 1.32 13.27
CA ILE A 43 -18.98 1.27 13.69
C ILE A 43 -18.37 -0.13 13.60
N VAL A 44 -19.18 -1.19 13.70
CA VAL A 44 -18.68 -2.57 13.60
C VAL A 44 -18.35 -2.86 12.14
N GLU A 45 -19.28 -2.62 11.22
CA GLU A 45 -19.05 -2.85 9.79
C GLU A 45 -17.93 -1.95 9.24
N TYR A 46 -17.84 -0.70 9.70
CA TYR A 46 -16.71 0.18 9.37
C TYR A 46 -15.39 -0.40 9.84
N THR A 47 -15.34 -0.89 11.09
CA THR A 47 -14.10 -1.44 11.68
C THR A 47 -13.65 -2.68 10.94
N ASP A 48 -14.57 -3.61 10.64
CA ASP A 48 -14.25 -4.83 9.89
C ASP A 48 -13.69 -4.48 8.50
N ALA A 49 -14.33 -3.56 7.78
CA ALA A 49 -13.84 -3.10 6.48
C ALA A 49 -12.48 -2.38 6.57
N TYR A 50 -12.25 -1.62 7.63
CA TYR A 50 -10.99 -0.93 7.87
C TYR A 50 -9.84 -1.88 8.22
N GLU A 51 -10.09 -2.91 9.04
CA GLU A 51 -9.10 -3.94 9.36
C GLU A 51 -8.73 -4.77 8.11
N GLU A 52 -9.72 -5.15 7.30
CA GLU A 52 -9.46 -5.80 6.01
C GLU A 52 -8.66 -4.88 5.06
N PHE A 53 -9.00 -3.59 4.99
CA PHE A 53 -8.23 -2.61 4.21
C PHE A 53 -6.76 -2.58 4.63
N GLN A 54 -6.48 -2.54 5.94
CA GLN A 54 -5.11 -2.54 6.45
C GLN A 54 -4.36 -3.83 6.09
N ALA A 55 -5.03 -4.98 6.18
CA ALA A 55 -4.41 -6.27 5.80
C ALA A 55 -3.96 -6.27 4.33
N TYR A 56 -4.83 -5.81 3.41
CA TYR A 56 -4.47 -5.70 1.99
C TYR A 56 -3.40 -4.65 1.73
N LEU A 57 -3.41 -3.54 2.46
CA LEU A 57 -2.35 -2.53 2.38
C LEU A 57 -0.98 -3.13 2.71
N TYR A 58 -0.86 -3.84 3.83
CA TYR A 58 0.41 -4.46 4.24
C TYR A 58 0.85 -5.57 3.28
N ALA A 59 -0.09 -6.34 2.73
CA ALA A 59 0.20 -7.35 1.71
C ALA A 59 0.76 -6.71 0.42
N ALA A 60 0.13 -5.63 -0.05
CA ALA A 60 0.57 -4.89 -1.24
C ALA A 60 1.95 -4.25 -1.04
N GLU A 61 2.21 -3.66 0.13
CA GLU A 61 3.53 -3.11 0.49
C GLU A 61 4.59 -4.23 0.55
N GLY A 62 4.26 -5.37 1.16
CA GLY A 62 5.14 -6.54 1.21
C GLY A 62 5.48 -7.08 -0.18
N ALA A 63 4.50 -7.18 -1.08
CA ALA A 63 4.70 -7.61 -2.45
C ALA A 63 5.57 -6.62 -3.25
N ALA A 64 5.34 -5.32 -3.07
CA ALA A 64 6.17 -4.28 -3.67
C ALA A 64 7.61 -4.31 -3.13
N TYR A 65 7.79 -4.56 -1.83
CA TYR A 65 9.12 -4.75 -1.26
C TYR A 65 9.82 -5.98 -1.85
N GLN A 66 9.12 -7.12 -1.91
CA GLN A 66 9.67 -8.36 -2.45
C GLN A 66 10.04 -8.25 -3.93
N SER A 67 9.32 -7.45 -4.72
CA SER A 67 9.58 -7.33 -6.16
C SER A 67 10.94 -6.69 -6.45
N LEU A 68 11.43 -5.83 -5.55
CA LEU A 68 12.76 -5.20 -5.63
C LEU A 68 13.91 -6.21 -5.49
N PHE A 69 13.66 -7.37 -4.89
CA PHE A 69 14.69 -8.39 -4.62
C PHE A 69 14.43 -9.70 -5.38
N ALA A 70 13.29 -9.82 -6.05
CA ALA A 70 12.88 -11.03 -6.75
C ALA A 70 13.89 -11.44 -7.85
N GLU A 71 14.48 -10.48 -8.56
CA GLU A 71 15.50 -10.73 -9.61
C GLU A 71 16.84 -11.26 -9.06
N HIS A 72 17.13 -11.02 -7.77
CA HIS A 72 18.38 -11.42 -7.12
C HIS A 72 18.20 -12.57 -6.14
N SER A 73 16.99 -13.11 -6.00
CA SER A 73 16.67 -14.20 -5.09
C SER A 73 16.36 -15.49 -5.85
N SER A 74 16.63 -16.64 -5.23
CA SER A 74 16.17 -17.95 -5.73
C SER A 74 14.68 -18.22 -5.45
N ALA A 75 13.91 -17.20 -5.08
CA ALA A 75 12.49 -17.35 -4.77
C ALA A 75 11.68 -17.66 -6.03
N LYS A 76 10.61 -18.45 -5.88
CA LYS A 76 9.70 -18.80 -7.00
C LYS A 76 8.89 -17.60 -7.53
N SER A 77 8.88 -16.49 -6.79
CA SER A 77 8.11 -15.29 -7.11
C SER A 77 8.86 -14.45 -8.15
N THR A 78 8.23 -14.12 -9.28
CA THR A 78 8.77 -13.15 -10.25
C THR A 78 8.27 -11.73 -9.95
N PRO A 79 8.97 -10.67 -10.37
CA PRO A 79 8.48 -9.31 -10.28
C PRO A 79 7.06 -9.13 -10.84
N GLU A 80 6.75 -9.74 -11.98
CA GLU A 80 5.41 -9.67 -12.61
C GLU A 80 4.33 -10.32 -11.74
N SER A 81 4.66 -11.45 -11.11
CA SER A 81 3.73 -12.14 -10.20
C SER A 81 3.41 -11.29 -8.97
N LEU A 82 4.40 -10.56 -8.46
CA LEU A 82 4.26 -9.68 -7.30
C LEU A 82 3.49 -8.40 -7.66
N VAL A 83 3.73 -7.82 -8.85
CA VAL A 83 2.93 -6.71 -9.37
C VAL A 83 1.46 -7.13 -9.56
N LYS A 84 1.20 -8.34 -10.05
CA LYS A 84 -0.16 -8.87 -10.19
C LYS A 84 -0.85 -9.02 -8.83
N LEU A 85 -0.13 -9.51 -7.82
CA LEU A 85 -0.63 -9.65 -6.45
C LEU A 85 -0.98 -8.29 -5.85
N ALA A 86 -0.04 -7.34 -5.89
CA ALA A 86 -0.26 -5.98 -5.38
C ALA A 86 -1.45 -5.28 -6.07
N LYS A 87 -1.65 -5.48 -7.39
CA LYS A 87 -2.83 -4.98 -8.09
C LYS A 87 -4.13 -5.59 -7.58
N GLY A 88 -4.13 -6.89 -7.26
CA GLY A 88 -5.28 -7.57 -6.67
C GLY A 88 -5.65 -6.97 -5.31
N ASP A 89 -4.64 -6.76 -4.46
CA ASP A 89 -4.82 -6.19 -3.12
C ASP A 89 -5.38 -4.76 -3.20
N ILE A 90 -4.88 -3.92 -4.12
CA ILE A 90 -5.39 -2.56 -4.35
C ILE A 90 -6.87 -2.57 -4.75
N LEU A 91 -7.31 -3.55 -5.56
CA LEU A 91 -8.72 -3.67 -5.93
C LEU A 91 -9.59 -3.99 -4.71
N GLN A 92 -9.12 -4.86 -3.81
CA GLN A 92 -9.84 -5.17 -2.58
C GLN A 92 -9.87 -4.00 -1.61
N MET A 93 -8.75 -3.28 -1.47
CA MET A 93 -8.70 -2.03 -0.72
C MET A 93 -9.77 -1.05 -1.20
N ARG A 94 -9.95 -0.90 -2.52
CA ARG A 94 -10.98 -0.02 -3.09
C ARG A 94 -12.40 -0.48 -2.73
N GLU A 95 -12.68 -1.77 -2.74
CA GLU A 95 -14.01 -2.26 -2.34
C GLU A 95 -14.27 -2.00 -0.85
N ASN A 96 -13.26 -2.17 0.01
CA ASN A 96 -13.39 -1.83 1.43
C ASN A 96 -13.57 -0.32 1.66
N MET A 97 -12.93 0.53 0.86
CA MET A 97 -13.18 1.98 0.88
C MET A 97 -14.63 2.32 0.53
N LYS A 98 -15.25 1.61 -0.40
CA LYS A 98 -16.67 1.82 -0.72
C LYS A 98 -17.60 1.39 0.41
N LYS A 99 -17.30 0.26 1.07
CA LYS A 99 -18.05 -0.18 2.26
C LYS A 99 -17.97 0.89 3.36
N MET A 100 -16.76 1.34 3.68
CA MET A 100 -16.53 2.42 4.66
C MET A 100 -17.25 3.71 4.27
N ALA A 101 -17.24 4.10 3.00
CA ALA A 101 -17.96 5.29 2.51
C ALA A 101 -19.49 5.15 2.69
N GLY A 102 -20.03 3.96 2.41
CA GLY A 102 -21.44 3.65 2.66
C GLY A 102 -21.84 3.85 4.13
N GLN A 103 -20.97 3.47 5.06
CA GLN A 103 -21.19 3.70 6.49
C GLN A 103 -21.09 5.16 6.93
N LEU A 104 -20.53 6.02 6.08
CA LEU A 104 -20.44 7.47 6.30
C LEU A 104 -21.56 8.23 5.57
N GLY A 105 -22.43 7.53 4.84
CA GLY A 105 -23.48 8.14 4.02
C GLY A 105 -22.97 8.89 2.78
N ILE A 106 -21.81 8.48 2.21
CA ILE A 106 -21.13 9.14 1.08
C ILE A 106 -21.02 8.21 -0.14
#